data_AF-A0A518BD37-F1
#
_entry.id   AF-A0A518BD37-F1
#
_cell.length_a   1.000
_cell.length_b   1.000
_cell.length_c   1.000
_cell.angle_alpha   90.00
_cell.angle_beta   90.00
_cell.angle_gamma   90.00
#
_symmetry.space_group_name_H-M   'P 1'
#
loop_
_entity.id
_entity.type
_entity.pdbx_description
1 polymer ?
#
loop_
_entity_poly.entity_id
_entity_poly.type
_entity_poly.pdbx_seq_one_letter_code
_entity_poly.pdbx_strand_id
1 'polypeptide(L)'
;MAGDPNEFDHGHSSREEGDSDEERSLTGHRKRSMLGDSTLLSLVEKLLTPAWETAAERLRAAGKDAEPALLAGLHDSRFLQPKRDVDHVVAPSPLSRLLGVVDLRSPFVAERIEALTRHPDDRIRCVVAEWLAKLAQPPCVEPLRRLLNDPSGTVRSAAICSLISSLSAERGAPSFFDAIFDTLSERVRIRDEGVSTCMMLIDRQRAIEALRQRDLLHPNHPEIYSVLETLLEHRVLIEEATLRALAEALRQREGHWTRTRALGTALRMAALAGHAWAEPLIASSLASEDVDQRLLAAEALCAWHGIEDLHHAVFEMRDAVGFDGLSKPQRDVYCLYVWDAEVKTGGIAQFFGNDLGGHARDVQASFDAVGAGAAGRIFQKACAAFGPSGPPEDLTDRQLAMLSLAETQTDWKDLSQEYITDPDHIEVLIAKYAISHRDDFVWSRDAND
;
A
#
# COMPACT_ATOMS: atom_id res chain seq x y z
N MET A 1 38.52 28.19 -49.92
CA MET A 1 39.35 28.76 -51.00
C MET A 1 40.72 29.02 -50.41
N ALA A 2 41.75 28.47 -51.07
CA ALA A 2 43.18 28.81 -51.06
C ALA A 2 43.83 29.14 -49.70
N GLY A 3 44.93 28.53 -49.29
CA GLY A 3 45.95 27.80 -50.04
C GLY A 3 47.28 27.98 -49.29
N ASP A 4 47.99 26.87 -49.17
CA ASP A 4 49.43 26.65 -48.91
C ASP A 4 50.38 27.64 -49.63
N PRO A 5 51.74 27.53 -49.58
CA PRO A 5 52.62 26.62 -48.81
C PRO A 5 53.92 27.30 -48.29
N ASN A 6 54.77 26.54 -47.59
CA ASN A 6 56.16 26.44 -48.02
C ASN A 6 56.85 25.19 -47.47
N GLU A 7 57.11 24.26 -48.38
CA GLU A 7 58.11 23.20 -48.30
C GLU A 7 59.52 23.81 -48.27
N PHE A 8 60.48 23.14 -47.62
CA PHE A 8 61.75 22.86 -48.29
C PHE A 8 62.36 21.54 -47.79
N ASP A 9 62.90 20.84 -48.78
CA ASP A 9 63.17 19.42 -48.90
C ASP A 9 64.62 19.03 -48.54
N HIS A 10 64.83 17.71 -48.47
CA HIS A 10 66.07 16.93 -48.68
C HIS A 10 67.17 16.98 -47.60
N GLY A 11 67.80 15.88 -47.18
CA GLY A 11 67.76 14.49 -47.61
C GLY A 11 69.02 13.73 -47.16
N HIS A 12 68.87 12.42 -46.92
CA HIS A 12 69.86 11.32 -46.96
C HIS A 12 71.04 11.24 -45.95
N SER A 13 71.04 10.20 -45.11
CA SER A 13 71.69 8.89 -45.42
C SER A 13 72.26 8.18 -44.17
N SER A 14 71.77 6.96 -43.96
CA SER A 14 72.50 5.75 -43.53
C SER A 14 73.23 5.72 -42.18
N ARG A 15 72.69 4.91 -41.26
CA ARG A 15 73.43 3.77 -40.68
C ARG A 15 72.46 2.76 -40.05
N GLU A 16 72.50 1.56 -40.61
CA GLU A 16 71.97 0.32 -40.04
C GLU A 16 72.77 -0.02 -38.77
N GLU A 17 72.07 -0.41 -37.72
CA GLU A 17 72.52 -1.42 -36.75
C GLU A 17 71.25 -1.97 -36.08
N GLY A 18 71.00 -3.26 -36.29
CA GLY A 18 69.82 -3.93 -35.78
C GLY A 18 69.95 -4.25 -34.29
N ASP A 19 68.80 -4.27 -33.62
CA ASP A 19 68.52 -5.34 -32.68
C ASP A 19 67.00 -5.56 -32.60
N SER A 20 66.61 -6.81 -32.75
CA SER A 20 65.25 -7.30 -32.81
C SER A 20 64.77 -7.62 -31.39
N ASP A 21 63.93 -6.76 -30.81
CA ASP A 21 63.13 -7.08 -29.62
C ASP A 21 61.65 -7.19 -30.01
N GLU A 22 61.32 -8.27 -30.73
CA GLU A 22 59.99 -8.87 -30.73
C GLU A 22 59.85 -9.70 -29.45
N GLU A 23 59.13 -9.20 -28.43
CA GLU A 23 58.29 -9.98 -27.50
C GLU A 23 57.82 -9.12 -26.31
N ARG A 24 56.87 -8.20 -26.53
CA ARG A 24 56.00 -7.69 -25.46
C ARG A 24 54.59 -7.47 -25.98
N SER A 25 53.87 -8.57 -26.19
CA SER A 25 52.43 -8.54 -26.35
C SER A 25 51.83 -9.83 -25.81
N LEU A 26 50.72 -9.69 -25.08
CA LEU A 26 49.81 -10.74 -24.58
C LEU A 26 50.20 -11.45 -23.29
N THR A 27 49.72 -10.93 -22.15
CA THR A 27 49.05 -11.73 -21.08
C THR A 27 48.51 -10.82 -19.98
N GLY A 28 47.48 -10.04 -20.32
CA GLY A 28 46.59 -9.44 -19.32
C GLY A 28 45.57 -10.44 -18.79
N HIS A 29 46.01 -11.54 -18.16
CA HIS A 29 45.11 -12.43 -17.43
C HIS A 29 44.67 -11.75 -16.13
N ARG A 30 43.47 -11.17 -16.10
CA ARG A 30 42.75 -10.95 -14.83
C ARG A 30 42.58 -12.32 -14.17
N LYS A 31 43.36 -12.61 -13.14
CA LYS A 31 43.16 -13.77 -12.24
C LYS A 31 41.75 -13.70 -11.66
N ARG A 32 40.78 -14.42 -12.24
CA ARG A 32 39.57 -14.82 -11.53
C ARG A 32 40.01 -15.81 -10.46
N SER A 33 40.02 -15.38 -9.21
CA SER A 33 40.15 -16.27 -8.05
C SER A 33 38.89 -17.15 -7.99
N MET A 34 38.91 -18.32 -8.63
CA MET A 34 37.87 -19.33 -8.43
C MET A 34 37.87 -19.74 -6.95
N LEU A 35 36.77 -19.46 -6.24
CA LEU A 35 36.56 -19.99 -4.90
C LEU A 35 36.40 -21.51 -5.01
N GLY A 36 37.05 -22.28 -4.13
CA GLY A 36 36.86 -23.73 -4.11
C GLY A 36 35.46 -24.12 -3.62
N ASP A 37 34.96 -25.28 -4.05
CA ASP A 37 33.61 -25.78 -3.75
C ASP A 37 33.26 -25.78 -2.26
N SER A 38 34.21 -26.14 -1.39
CA SER A 38 34.02 -26.11 0.08
C SER A 38 33.79 -24.71 0.62
N THR A 39 34.42 -23.70 0.01
CA THR A 39 34.25 -22.29 0.38
C THR A 39 32.88 -21.78 -0.07
N LEU A 40 32.44 -22.17 -1.27
CA LEU A 40 31.13 -21.82 -1.79
C LEU A 40 30.00 -22.44 -0.95
N LEU A 41 30.12 -23.73 -0.59
CA LEU A 41 29.19 -24.38 0.32
C LEU A 41 29.13 -23.69 1.69
N SER A 42 30.28 -23.33 2.27
CA SER A 42 30.32 -22.59 3.53
C SER A 42 29.66 -21.20 3.42
N LEU A 43 29.79 -20.52 2.28
CA LEU A 43 29.09 -19.26 2.03
C LEU A 43 27.57 -19.46 1.93
N VAL A 44 27.12 -20.53 1.27
CA VAL A 44 25.69 -20.88 1.25
C VAL A 44 25.18 -21.14 2.65
N GLU A 45 25.88 -21.92 3.48
CA GLU A 45 25.47 -22.16 4.87
C GLU A 45 25.35 -20.87 5.70
N LYS A 46 26.21 -19.87 5.45
CA LYS A 46 26.12 -18.57 6.13
C LYS A 46 24.84 -17.81 5.81
N LEU A 47 24.12 -18.13 4.74
CA LEU A 47 22.81 -17.55 4.45
C LEU A 47 21.74 -17.93 5.51
N LEU A 48 21.98 -19.02 6.27
CA LEU A 48 21.13 -19.41 7.42
C LEU A 48 21.37 -18.54 8.66
N THR A 49 22.41 -17.71 8.66
CA THR A 49 22.86 -16.95 9.84
C THR A 49 22.49 -15.47 9.73
N PRO A 50 22.55 -14.67 10.82
CA PRO A 50 22.37 -13.22 10.75
C PRO A 50 23.39 -12.50 9.85
N ALA A 51 24.58 -13.05 9.64
CA ALA A 51 25.64 -12.47 8.82
C ALA A 51 25.53 -12.81 7.32
N TRP A 52 24.29 -12.99 6.83
CA TRP A 52 24.03 -13.50 5.48
C TRP A 52 24.36 -12.52 4.36
N GLU A 53 24.31 -11.20 4.60
CA GLU A 53 24.49 -10.17 3.57
C GLU A 53 25.87 -10.24 2.91
N THR A 54 26.94 -10.30 3.71
CA THR A 54 28.30 -10.46 3.20
C THR A 54 28.50 -11.78 2.45
N ALA A 55 27.83 -12.84 2.89
CA ALA A 55 27.88 -14.13 2.19
C ALA A 55 27.17 -14.02 0.83
N ALA A 56 26.02 -13.34 0.79
CA ALA A 56 25.25 -13.12 -0.43
C ALA A 56 26.03 -12.30 -1.47
N GLU A 57 26.70 -11.23 -1.06
CA GLU A 57 27.58 -10.44 -1.96
C GLU A 57 28.69 -11.29 -2.58
N ARG A 58 29.35 -12.12 -1.77
CA ARG A 58 30.42 -13.01 -2.24
C ARG A 58 29.90 -14.09 -3.19
N LEU A 59 28.71 -14.63 -2.92
CA LEU A 59 28.05 -15.59 -3.81
C LEU A 59 27.66 -14.94 -5.15
N ARG A 60 27.12 -13.71 -5.13
CA ARG A 60 26.85 -12.95 -6.36
C ARG A 60 28.13 -12.68 -7.17
N ALA A 61 29.22 -12.33 -6.49
CA ALA A 61 30.51 -12.09 -7.13
C ALA A 61 31.11 -13.36 -7.77
N ALA A 62 30.84 -14.53 -7.19
CA ALA A 62 31.24 -15.82 -7.75
C ALA A 62 30.42 -16.21 -9.00
N GLY A 63 29.22 -15.66 -9.17
CA GLY A 63 28.40 -15.86 -10.36
C GLY A 63 28.10 -17.33 -10.64
N LYS A 64 28.39 -17.80 -11.86
CA LYS A 64 28.13 -19.19 -12.29
C LYS A 64 28.88 -20.23 -11.46
N ASP A 65 30.03 -19.89 -10.90
CA ASP A 65 30.81 -20.84 -10.10
C ASP A 65 30.08 -21.23 -8.80
N ALA A 66 29.20 -20.36 -8.28
CA ALA A 66 28.39 -20.64 -7.10
C ALA A 66 27.16 -21.52 -7.36
N GLU A 67 26.79 -21.74 -8.63
CA GLU A 67 25.53 -22.40 -9.02
C GLU A 67 25.35 -23.79 -8.39
N PRO A 68 26.35 -24.70 -8.38
CA PRO A 68 26.19 -26.02 -7.76
C PRO A 68 25.91 -25.94 -6.26
N ALA A 69 26.59 -25.02 -5.55
CA ALA A 69 26.39 -24.82 -4.11
C ALA A 69 25.02 -24.20 -3.80
N LEU A 70 24.59 -23.24 -4.61
CA LEU A 70 23.28 -22.61 -4.49
C LEU A 70 22.15 -23.60 -4.76
N LEU A 71 22.30 -24.45 -5.77
CA LEU A 71 21.36 -25.53 -6.06
C LEU A 71 21.27 -26.52 -4.89
N ALA A 72 22.41 -26.91 -4.31
CA ALA A 72 22.43 -27.74 -3.10
C ALA A 72 21.65 -27.07 -1.95
N GLY A 73 21.80 -25.77 -1.76
CA GLY A 73 21.00 -24.99 -0.79
C GLY A 73 19.49 -25.04 -1.07
N LEU A 74 19.06 -25.01 -2.33
CA LEU A 74 17.63 -25.09 -2.69
C LEU A 74 17.03 -26.48 -2.42
N HIS A 75 17.85 -27.51 -2.30
CA HIS A 75 17.42 -28.86 -1.89
C HIS A 75 17.49 -29.08 -0.37
N ASP A 76 18.12 -28.18 0.37
CA ASP A 76 18.31 -28.31 1.80
C ASP A 76 17.08 -27.81 2.58
N SER A 77 16.45 -28.72 3.32
CA SER A 77 15.29 -28.45 4.17
C SER A 77 15.48 -27.32 5.19
N ARG A 78 16.72 -27.00 5.59
CA ARG A 78 17.02 -25.88 6.48
C ARG A 78 16.65 -24.53 5.85
N PHE A 79 16.77 -24.40 4.53
CA PHE A 79 16.35 -23.21 3.80
C PHE A 79 14.84 -23.13 3.62
N LEU A 80 14.17 -24.28 3.58
CA LEU A 80 12.72 -24.40 3.43
C LEU A 80 11.97 -24.32 4.76
N GLN A 81 12.61 -23.78 5.81
CA GLN A 81 11.91 -23.48 7.05
C GLN A 81 11.14 -22.16 6.92
N PRO A 82 9.91 -22.09 7.47
CA PRO A 82 9.14 -20.85 7.46
C PRO A 82 9.87 -19.73 8.21
N LYS A 83 9.50 -18.49 7.90
CA LYS A 83 10.00 -17.30 8.58
C LYS A 83 9.79 -17.46 10.08
N ARG A 84 10.87 -17.32 10.87
CA ARG A 84 10.76 -17.28 12.34
C ARG A 84 10.52 -15.82 12.71
N ASP A 85 9.33 -15.52 13.23
CA ASP A 85 9.07 -14.25 13.88
C ASP A 85 9.83 -14.25 15.21
N VAL A 86 10.98 -13.59 15.24
CA VAL A 86 11.72 -13.33 16.47
C VAL A 86 12.00 -11.84 16.50
N ASP A 87 11.51 -11.17 17.55
CA ASP A 87 11.87 -9.81 17.95
C ASP A 87 11.51 -8.65 17.00
N HIS A 88 10.33 -8.68 16.37
CA HIS A 88 9.74 -7.55 15.61
C HIS A 88 10.59 -6.97 14.45
N VAL A 89 11.76 -7.53 14.17
CA VAL A 89 12.58 -7.23 13.01
C VAL A 89 12.25 -8.25 11.92
N VAL A 90 11.62 -7.79 10.84
CA VAL A 90 11.27 -8.62 9.68
C VAL A 90 12.55 -8.99 8.91
N ALA A 91 13.33 -9.93 9.44
CA ALA A 91 14.43 -10.52 8.69
C ALA A 91 13.86 -11.40 7.55
N PRO A 92 14.46 -11.39 6.34
CA PRO A 92 14.04 -12.27 5.26
C PRO A 92 14.23 -13.74 5.69
N SER A 93 13.35 -14.63 5.23
CA SER A 93 13.49 -16.07 5.49
C SER A 93 14.77 -16.62 4.86
N PRO A 94 15.30 -17.75 5.34
CA PRO A 94 16.43 -18.42 4.69
C PRO A 94 16.24 -18.63 3.19
N LEU A 95 15.06 -19.10 2.77
CA LEU A 95 14.73 -19.25 1.36
C LEU A 95 14.78 -17.91 0.62
N SER A 96 14.22 -16.84 1.17
CA SER A 96 14.26 -15.51 0.55
C SER A 96 15.70 -15.01 0.33
N ARG A 97 16.59 -15.22 1.31
CA ARG A 97 18.03 -14.87 1.20
C ARG A 97 18.72 -15.68 0.11
N LEU A 98 18.44 -16.98 0.04
CA LEU A 98 18.99 -17.88 -0.98
C LEU A 98 18.49 -17.49 -2.37
N LEU A 99 17.19 -17.25 -2.53
CA LEU A 99 16.61 -16.79 -3.80
C LEU A 99 17.19 -15.44 -4.24
N GLY A 100 17.55 -14.56 -3.30
CA GLY A 100 18.20 -13.29 -3.58
C GLY A 100 19.61 -13.37 -4.20
N VAL A 101 20.16 -14.57 -4.39
CA VAL A 101 21.49 -14.80 -4.98
C VAL A 101 21.51 -15.83 -6.12
N VAL A 102 20.38 -16.50 -6.42
CA VAL A 102 20.30 -17.45 -7.54
C VAL A 102 20.00 -16.75 -8.87
N ASP A 103 20.30 -17.41 -9.98
CA ASP A 103 20.05 -16.93 -11.34
C ASP A 103 19.05 -17.84 -12.07
N LEU A 104 17.85 -17.33 -12.38
CA LEU A 104 16.83 -18.08 -13.12
C LEU A 104 17.20 -18.46 -14.56
N ARG A 105 18.28 -17.88 -15.11
CA ARG A 105 18.77 -18.29 -16.44
C ARG A 105 19.46 -19.64 -16.40
N SER A 106 19.83 -20.15 -15.22
CA SER A 106 20.28 -21.53 -15.07
C SER A 106 19.07 -22.47 -15.22
N PRO A 107 19.12 -23.46 -16.13
CA PRO A 107 18.04 -24.42 -16.30
C PRO A 107 17.82 -25.27 -15.04
N PHE A 108 18.88 -25.57 -14.28
CA PHE A 108 18.79 -26.36 -13.05
C PHE A 108 18.12 -25.57 -11.91
N VAL A 109 18.47 -24.28 -11.79
CA VAL A 109 17.78 -23.37 -10.86
C VAL A 109 16.33 -23.23 -11.28
N ALA A 110 16.05 -22.98 -12.57
CA ALA A 110 14.69 -22.83 -13.08
C ALA A 110 13.83 -24.07 -12.79
N GLU A 111 14.34 -25.29 -13.03
CA GLU A 111 13.67 -26.55 -12.70
C GLU A 111 13.36 -26.65 -11.20
N ARG A 112 14.31 -26.25 -10.34
CA ARG A 112 14.09 -26.28 -8.91
C ARG A 112 13.06 -25.26 -8.44
N ILE A 113 13.08 -24.04 -8.97
CA ILE A 113 12.06 -23.02 -8.69
C ILE A 113 10.69 -23.49 -9.15
N GLU A 114 10.61 -24.08 -10.33
CA GLU A 114 9.40 -24.68 -10.88
C GLU A 114 8.82 -25.73 -9.93
N ALA A 115 9.65 -26.58 -9.33
CA ALA A 115 9.20 -27.51 -8.28
C ALA A 115 8.72 -26.78 -7.01
N LEU A 116 9.39 -25.71 -6.58
CA LEU A 116 8.99 -24.94 -5.40
C LEU A 116 7.66 -24.19 -5.58
N THR A 117 7.28 -23.84 -6.82
CA THR A 117 5.93 -23.27 -7.08
C THR A 117 4.79 -24.26 -6.79
N ARG A 118 5.09 -25.55 -6.60
CA ARG A 118 4.13 -26.61 -6.25
C ARG A 118 4.40 -27.21 -4.88
N HIS A 119 5.21 -26.54 -4.07
CA HIS A 119 5.55 -27.03 -2.74
C HIS A 119 4.29 -27.18 -1.87
N PRO A 120 4.15 -28.24 -1.05
CA PRO A 120 2.95 -28.46 -0.24
C PRO A 120 2.70 -27.35 0.80
N ASP A 121 3.77 -26.78 1.36
CA ASP A 121 3.70 -25.62 2.27
C ASP A 121 3.46 -24.33 1.46
N ASP A 122 2.35 -23.66 1.72
CA ASP A 122 1.95 -22.42 1.05
C ASP A 122 2.87 -21.24 1.40
N ARG A 123 3.48 -21.22 2.58
CA ARG A 123 4.44 -20.18 2.97
C ARG A 123 5.68 -20.20 2.09
N ILE A 124 6.11 -21.39 1.66
CA ILE A 124 7.19 -21.54 0.68
C ILE A 124 6.76 -21.00 -0.67
N ARG A 125 5.52 -21.31 -1.10
CA ARG A 125 4.97 -20.77 -2.35
C ARG A 125 4.83 -19.25 -2.32
N CYS A 126 4.46 -18.65 -1.17
CA CYS A 126 4.45 -17.19 -0.98
C CYS A 126 5.85 -16.60 -1.20
N VAL A 127 6.89 -17.12 -0.56
CA VAL A 127 8.27 -16.62 -0.71
C VAL A 127 8.72 -16.68 -2.18
N VAL A 128 8.37 -17.75 -2.89
CA VAL A 128 8.68 -17.91 -4.31
C VAL A 128 7.88 -16.92 -5.17
N ALA A 129 6.59 -16.73 -4.87
CA ALA A 129 5.73 -15.77 -5.57
C ALA A 129 6.26 -14.34 -5.43
N GLU A 130 6.60 -13.93 -4.22
CA GLU A 130 7.17 -12.61 -3.95
C GLU A 130 8.47 -12.40 -4.73
N TRP A 131 9.37 -13.40 -4.70
CA TRP A 131 10.66 -13.30 -5.38
C TRP A 131 10.52 -13.22 -6.90
N LEU A 132 9.67 -14.06 -7.50
CA LEU A 132 9.39 -14.05 -8.95
C LEU A 132 8.79 -12.71 -9.40
N ALA A 133 7.83 -12.19 -8.63
CA ALA A 133 7.21 -10.89 -8.89
C ALA A 133 8.23 -9.74 -8.75
N LYS A 134 9.11 -9.77 -7.73
CA LYS A 134 10.17 -8.77 -7.52
C LYS A 134 11.28 -8.83 -8.57
N LEU A 135 11.54 -10.01 -9.12
CA LEU A 135 12.50 -10.18 -10.21
C LEU A 135 11.95 -9.62 -11.52
N ALA A 136 10.65 -9.85 -11.79
CA ALA A 136 9.90 -9.28 -12.91
C ALA A 136 10.60 -9.43 -14.28
N GLN A 137 11.17 -10.61 -14.56
CA GLN A 137 11.83 -10.91 -15.83
C GLN A 137 11.05 -11.94 -16.65
N PRO A 138 11.23 -12.03 -17.98
CA PRO A 138 10.50 -12.97 -18.83
C PRO A 138 10.51 -14.45 -18.37
N PRO A 139 11.61 -15.02 -17.83
CA PRO A 139 11.60 -16.38 -17.29
C PRO A 139 10.66 -16.60 -16.09
N CYS A 140 10.20 -15.52 -15.45
CA CYS A 140 9.31 -15.59 -14.29
C CYS A 140 7.83 -15.73 -14.68
N VAL A 141 7.46 -15.48 -15.95
CA VAL A 141 6.05 -15.38 -16.38
C VAL A 141 5.27 -16.64 -16.03
N GLU A 142 5.71 -17.83 -16.49
CA GLU A 142 4.96 -19.07 -16.28
C GLU A 142 4.96 -19.55 -14.81
N PRO A 143 6.10 -19.54 -14.09
CA PRO A 143 6.11 -19.81 -12.65
C PRO A 143 5.17 -18.89 -11.87
N LEU A 144 5.16 -17.58 -12.19
CA LEU A 144 4.30 -16.62 -11.49
C LEU A 144 2.84 -16.74 -11.90
N ARG A 145 2.53 -17.00 -13.18
CA ARG A 145 1.16 -17.29 -13.66
C ARG A 145 0.53 -18.43 -12.87
N ARG A 146 1.31 -19.46 -12.53
CA ARG A 146 0.84 -20.55 -11.66
C ARG A 146 0.50 -20.07 -10.26
N LEU A 147 1.36 -19.26 -9.66
CA LEU A 147 1.17 -18.77 -8.29
C LEU A 147 0.05 -17.72 -8.19
N LEU A 148 -0.17 -16.94 -9.25
CA LEU A 148 -1.37 -16.13 -9.40
C LEU A 148 -2.62 -17.00 -9.45
N ASN A 149 -2.54 -18.22 -9.96
CA ASN A 149 -3.65 -19.20 -9.98
C ASN A 149 -3.62 -20.20 -8.81
N ASP A 150 -2.87 -19.92 -7.74
CA ASP A 150 -2.73 -20.84 -6.61
C ASP A 150 -4.06 -21.02 -5.86
N PRO A 151 -4.37 -22.24 -5.35
CA PRO A 151 -5.56 -22.45 -4.51
C PRO A 151 -5.55 -21.61 -3.22
N SER A 152 -4.38 -21.29 -2.65
CA SER A 152 -4.28 -20.46 -1.44
C SER A 152 -4.39 -18.98 -1.78
N GLY A 153 -5.39 -18.30 -1.19
CA GLY A 153 -5.55 -16.85 -1.32
C GLY A 153 -4.31 -16.08 -0.86
N THR A 154 -3.63 -16.54 0.18
CA THR A 154 -2.41 -15.92 0.71
C THR A 154 -1.27 -15.91 -0.32
N VAL A 155 -1.10 -16.99 -1.10
CA VAL A 155 -0.08 -17.06 -2.16
C VAL A 155 -0.40 -16.09 -3.29
N ARG A 156 -1.68 -16.01 -3.68
CA ARG A 156 -2.14 -15.08 -4.71
C ARG A 156 -1.95 -13.63 -4.29
N SER A 157 -2.34 -13.27 -3.06
CA SER A 157 -2.11 -11.93 -2.51
C SER A 157 -0.63 -11.60 -2.43
N ALA A 158 0.23 -12.54 -2.00
CA ALA A 158 1.69 -12.32 -1.98
C ALA A 158 2.27 -12.01 -3.37
N ALA A 159 1.78 -12.70 -4.41
CA ALA A 159 2.13 -12.42 -5.80
C ALA A 159 1.67 -11.02 -6.24
N ILE A 160 0.40 -10.68 -6.03
CA ILE A 160 -0.21 -9.40 -6.44
C ILE A 160 0.45 -8.22 -5.71
N CYS A 161 0.57 -8.27 -4.38
CA CYS A 161 1.21 -7.22 -3.60
C CYS A 161 2.68 -7.00 -4.03
N SER A 162 3.40 -8.08 -4.35
CA SER A 162 4.79 -7.97 -4.83
C SER A 162 4.90 -7.43 -6.25
N LEU A 163 3.93 -7.72 -7.13
CA LEU A 163 3.84 -7.09 -8.45
C LEU A 163 3.61 -5.59 -8.32
N ILE A 164 2.65 -5.17 -7.50
CA ILE A 164 2.38 -3.75 -7.21
C ILE A 164 3.63 -3.07 -6.68
N SER A 165 4.28 -3.65 -5.67
CA SER A 165 5.53 -3.11 -5.11
C SER A 165 6.66 -2.97 -6.15
N SER A 166 6.75 -3.90 -7.10
CA SER A 166 7.77 -3.86 -8.15
C SER A 166 7.47 -2.79 -9.19
N LEU A 167 6.20 -2.63 -9.58
CA LEU A 167 5.72 -1.58 -10.47
C LEU A 167 5.93 -0.19 -9.85
N SER A 168 5.54 0.00 -8.59
CA SER A 168 5.76 1.27 -7.86
C SER A 168 7.23 1.62 -7.69
N ALA A 169 8.12 0.62 -7.68
CA ALA A 169 9.57 0.83 -7.64
C ALA A 169 10.21 0.97 -9.04
N GLU A 170 9.41 1.02 -10.11
CA GLU A 170 9.84 1.07 -11.51
C GLU A 170 10.81 -0.07 -11.90
N ARG A 171 10.56 -1.29 -11.39
CA ARG A 171 11.40 -2.47 -11.64
C ARG A 171 10.68 -3.52 -12.47
N GLY A 172 11.40 -4.08 -13.44
CA GLY A 172 10.95 -5.23 -14.22
C GLY A 172 11.04 -5.00 -15.73
N ALA A 173 10.91 -6.07 -16.49
CA ALA A 173 10.88 -6.02 -17.94
C ALA A 173 9.44 -5.71 -18.42
N PRO A 174 9.22 -4.76 -19.34
CA PRO A 174 7.89 -4.49 -19.90
C PRO A 174 7.22 -5.74 -20.48
N SER A 175 7.97 -6.57 -21.20
CA SER A 175 7.46 -7.83 -21.78
C SER A 175 7.01 -8.87 -20.75
N PHE A 176 7.51 -8.80 -19.51
CA PHE A 176 7.00 -9.63 -18.41
C PHE A 176 5.64 -9.13 -17.96
N PHE A 177 5.48 -7.81 -17.75
CA PHE A 177 4.21 -7.23 -17.31
C PHE A 177 3.11 -7.37 -18.36
N ASP A 178 3.45 -7.19 -19.65
CA ASP A 178 2.54 -7.42 -20.76
C ASP A 178 1.95 -8.84 -20.73
N ALA A 179 2.79 -9.86 -20.46
CA ALA A 179 2.36 -11.25 -20.40
C ALA A 179 1.56 -11.58 -19.13
N ILE A 180 1.86 -10.92 -18.00
CA ILE A 180 1.14 -11.08 -16.74
C ILE A 180 -0.24 -10.41 -16.80
N PHE A 181 -0.39 -9.30 -17.54
CA PHE A 181 -1.66 -8.58 -17.68
C PHE A 181 -2.83 -9.48 -18.11
N ASP A 182 -2.60 -10.39 -19.06
CA ASP A 182 -3.65 -11.30 -19.53
C ASP A 182 -4.13 -12.25 -18.41
N THR A 183 -3.20 -12.71 -17.56
CA THR A 183 -3.53 -13.50 -16.36
C THR A 183 -4.40 -12.68 -15.42
N LEU A 184 -3.99 -11.45 -15.12
CA LEU A 184 -4.73 -10.56 -14.21
C LEU A 184 -6.13 -10.23 -14.75
N SER A 185 -6.25 -10.06 -16.07
CA SER A 185 -7.51 -9.80 -16.75
C SER A 185 -8.51 -10.94 -16.57
N GLU A 186 -8.07 -12.20 -16.51
CA GLU A 186 -8.94 -13.33 -16.16
C GLU A 186 -9.27 -13.33 -14.66
N ARG A 187 -8.27 -13.03 -13.81
CA ARG A 187 -8.38 -13.08 -12.36
C ARG A 187 -9.29 -12.02 -11.76
N VAL A 188 -9.40 -10.83 -12.37
CA VAL A 188 -10.22 -9.74 -11.83
C VAL A 188 -11.70 -10.12 -11.67
N ARG A 189 -12.16 -11.17 -12.36
CA ARG A 189 -13.51 -11.76 -12.24
C ARG A 189 -13.71 -12.62 -10.98
N ILE A 190 -12.65 -12.85 -10.22
CA ILE A 190 -12.59 -13.70 -9.04
C ILE A 190 -12.28 -12.81 -7.82
N ARG A 191 -12.49 -13.35 -6.62
CA ARG A 191 -12.24 -12.67 -5.34
C ARG A 191 -10.74 -12.59 -5.01
N ASP A 192 -10.01 -11.67 -5.65
CA ASP A 192 -8.62 -11.33 -5.32
C ASP A 192 -8.42 -9.81 -5.27
N GLU A 193 -8.07 -9.30 -4.08
CA GLU A 193 -7.81 -7.89 -3.84
C GLU A 193 -6.56 -7.40 -4.59
N GLY A 194 -6.57 -6.15 -5.04
CA GLY A 194 -5.42 -5.49 -5.68
C GLY A 194 -5.19 -5.85 -7.16
N VAL A 195 -5.97 -6.76 -7.76
CA VAL A 195 -5.85 -7.09 -9.19
C VAL A 195 -6.12 -5.87 -10.06
N SER A 196 -7.21 -5.14 -9.79
CA SER A 196 -7.57 -3.92 -10.54
C SER A 196 -6.46 -2.86 -10.49
N THR A 197 -5.92 -2.59 -9.30
CA THR A 197 -4.79 -1.67 -9.11
C THR A 197 -3.56 -2.13 -9.87
N CYS A 198 -3.20 -3.43 -9.78
CA CYS A 198 -2.06 -3.98 -10.49
C CYS A 198 -2.23 -3.87 -12.01
N MET A 199 -3.44 -4.09 -12.55
CA MET A 199 -3.72 -3.89 -13.98
C MET A 199 -3.53 -2.43 -14.39
N MET A 200 -4.03 -1.48 -13.59
CA MET A 200 -3.86 -0.04 -13.86
C MET A 200 -2.40 0.40 -13.87
N LEU A 201 -1.56 -0.17 -12.99
CA LEU A 201 -0.13 0.11 -12.93
C LEU A 201 0.66 -0.48 -14.12
N ILE A 202 0.22 -1.62 -14.67
CA ILE A 202 0.86 -2.23 -15.85
C ILE A 202 0.50 -1.48 -17.13
N ASP A 203 -0.79 -1.36 -17.41
CA ASP A 203 -1.29 -0.68 -18.60
C ASP A 203 -2.65 -0.07 -18.29
N ARG A 204 -2.64 1.24 -18.02
CA ARG A 204 -3.83 2.01 -17.67
C ARG A 204 -4.92 1.92 -18.73
N GLN A 205 -4.57 1.94 -20.01
CA GLN A 205 -5.58 1.98 -21.08
C GLN A 205 -6.28 0.62 -21.21
N ARG A 206 -5.49 -0.46 -21.28
CA ARG A 206 -6.04 -1.83 -21.32
C ARG A 206 -6.85 -2.14 -20.06
N ALA A 207 -6.39 -1.68 -18.90
CA ALA A 207 -7.09 -1.88 -17.64
C ALA A 207 -8.45 -1.17 -17.63
N ILE A 208 -8.52 0.09 -18.10
CA ILE A 208 -9.80 0.82 -18.21
C ILE A 208 -10.78 0.09 -19.12
N GLU A 209 -10.31 -0.40 -20.28
CA GLU A 209 -11.15 -1.15 -21.21
C GLU A 209 -11.70 -2.44 -20.60
N ALA A 210 -10.88 -3.14 -19.80
CA ALA A 210 -11.31 -4.34 -19.09
C ALA A 210 -12.26 -4.03 -17.93
N LEU A 211 -11.90 -3.11 -17.02
CA LEU A 211 -12.63 -2.81 -15.79
C LEU A 211 -14.02 -2.18 -16.03
N ARG A 212 -14.22 -1.56 -17.20
CA ARG A 212 -15.53 -0.99 -17.59
C ARG A 212 -16.49 -2.01 -18.20
N GLN A 213 -16.09 -3.27 -18.33
CA GLN A 213 -16.97 -4.31 -18.85
C GLN A 213 -18.15 -4.57 -17.90
N ARG A 214 -19.32 -4.88 -18.47
CA ARG A 214 -20.59 -5.01 -17.75
C ARG A 214 -20.61 -6.15 -16.73
N ASP A 215 -19.82 -7.19 -16.93
CA ASP A 215 -19.67 -8.31 -16.00
C ASP A 215 -18.91 -7.90 -14.73
N LEU A 216 -17.96 -6.98 -14.84
CA LEU A 216 -17.22 -6.43 -13.69
C LEU A 216 -17.99 -5.32 -12.98
N LEU A 217 -18.70 -4.47 -13.72
CA LEU A 217 -19.60 -3.45 -13.17
C LEU A 217 -20.99 -4.02 -12.82
N HIS A 218 -21.01 -5.11 -12.06
CA HIS A 218 -22.23 -5.82 -11.68
C HIS A 218 -22.38 -5.89 -10.15
N PRO A 219 -23.58 -5.70 -9.58
CA PRO A 219 -23.78 -5.65 -8.11
C PRO A 219 -23.48 -6.97 -7.39
N ASN A 220 -23.38 -8.09 -8.12
CA ASN A 220 -23.01 -9.40 -7.58
C ASN A 220 -21.52 -9.73 -7.78
N HIS A 221 -20.74 -8.84 -8.40
CA HIS A 221 -19.31 -9.09 -8.57
C HIS A 221 -18.63 -9.08 -7.20
N PRO A 222 -17.84 -10.11 -6.83
CA PRO A 222 -17.29 -10.25 -5.49
C PRO A 222 -16.37 -9.09 -5.10
N GLU A 223 -15.67 -8.51 -6.08
CA GLU A 223 -14.73 -7.39 -5.93
C GLU A 223 -15.29 -6.07 -6.48
N ILE A 224 -16.61 -5.91 -6.56
CA ILE A 224 -17.23 -4.69 -7.12
C ILE A 224 -16.70 -3.41 -6.44
N TYR A 225 -16.46 -3.48 -5.12
CA TYR A 225 -15.86 -2.38 -4.38
C TYR A 225 -14.47 -2.03 -4.91
N SER A 226 -13.56 -3.00 -4.97
CA SER A 226 -12.18 -2.77 -5.41
C SER A 226 -12.12 -2.26 -6.86
N VAL A 227 -13.00 -2.74 -7.74
CA VAL A 227 -13.13 -2.24 -9.12
C VAL A 227 -13.54 -0.77 -9.13
N LEU A 228 -14.59 -0.39 -8.40
CA LEU A 228 -15.05 1.01 -8.35
C LEU A 228 -14.03 1.93 -7.68
N GLU A 229 -13.41 1.49 -6.59
CA GLU A 229 -12.37 2.23 -5.88
C GLU A 229 -11.18 2.52 -6.81
N THR A 230 -10.70 1.51 -7.52
CA THR A 230 -9.62 1.66 -8.52
C THR A 230 -10.02 2.66 -9.62
N LEU A 231 -11.25 2.58 -10.14
CA LEU A 231 -11.72 3.50 -11.18
C LEU A 231 -11.82 4.94 -10.65
N LEU A 232 -12.28 5.12 -9.41
CA LEU A 232 -12.36 6.42 -8.74
C LEU A 232 -10.96 7.03 -8.53
N GLU A 233 -10.02 6.29 -7.94
CA GLU A 233 -8.65 6.74 -7.66
C GLU A 233 -7.92 7.20 -8.93
N HIS A 234 -8.14 6.49 -10.05
CA HIS A 234 -7.53 6.83 -11.34
C HIS A 234 -8.37 7.78 -12.20
N ARG A 235 -9.42 8.40 -11.61
CA ARG A 235 -10.32 9.38 -12.23
C ARG A 235 -10.92 8.88 -13.57
N VAL A 236 -11.35 7.63 -13.58
CA VAL A 236 -11.95 6.98 -14.76
C VAL A 236 -13.46 7.18 -14.74
N LEU A 237 -13.97 7.79 -15.80
CA LEU A 237 -15.40 8.02 -15.96
C LEU A 237 -16.14 6.72 -16.32
N ILE A 238 -17.22 6.46 -15.59
CA ILE A 238 -18.22 5.44 -15.92
C ILE A 238 -19.41 6.14 -16.59
N GLU A 239 -20.04 5.48 -17.55
CA GLU A 239 -21.25 5.99 -18.20
C GLU A 239 -22.37 6.18 -17.15
N GLU A 240 -23.01 7.35 -17.16
CA GLU A 240 -24.03 7.75 -16.17
C GLU A 240 -25.12 6.67 -15.98
N ALA A 241 -25.65 6.13 -17.08
CA ALA A 241 -26.71 5.12 -17.05
C ALA A 241 -26.25 3.82 -16.36
N THR A 242 -24.99 3.42 -16.59
CA THR A 242 -24.39 2.24 -15.97
C THR A 242 -24.16 2.46 -14.48
N LEU A 243 -23.59 3.61 -14.11
CA LEU A 243 -23.31 3.95 -12.72
C LEU A 243 -24.60 4.08 -11.89
N ARG A 244 -25.63 4.72 -12.46
CA ARG A 244 -26.96 4.83 -11.85
C ARG A 244 -27.60 3.47 -11.60
N ALA A 245 -27.64 2.62 -12.63
CA ALA A 245 -28.24 1.29 -12.53
C ALA A 245 -27.52 0.44 -11.46
N LEU A 246 -26.19 0.54 -11.40
CA LEU A 246 -25.39 -0.14 -10.39
C LEU A 246 -25.70 0.37 -8.97
N ALA A 247 -25.74 1.69 -8.76
CA ALA A 247 -26.06 2.29 -7.47
C ALA A 247 -27.46 1.90 -6.97
N GLU A 248 -28.48 1.96 -7.83
CA GLU A 248 -29.84 1.52 -7.51
C GLU A 248 -29.88 0.03 -7.14
N ALA A 249 -29.13 -0.81 -7.88
CA ALA A 249 -29.08 -2.24 -7.65
C ALA A 249 -28.29 -2.65 -6.40
N LEU A 250 -27.27 -1.89 -6.01
CA LEU A 250 -26.50 -2.08 -4.77
C LEU A 250 -27.34 -1.67 -3.56
N ARG A 251 -28.05 -0.53 -3.65
CA ARG A 251 -28.93 -0.03 -2.60
C ARG A 251 -30.03 -1.04 -2.21
N GLN A 252 -30.57 -1.80 -3.17
CA GLN A 252 -31.62 -2.79 -2.89
C GLN A 252 -31.11 -4.06 -2.18
N ARG A 253 -29.80 -4.20 -1.97
CA ARG A 253 -29.14 -5.43 -1.48
C ARG A 253 -28.37 -5.18 -0.17
N GLU A 254 -29.04 -4.55 0.77
CA GLU A 254 -28.50 -4.19 2.10
C GLU A 254 -27.90 -5.39 2.85
N GLY A 255 -26.96 -5.11 3.76
CA GLY A 255 -26.45 -6.07 4.74
C GLY A 255 -25.12 -6.77 4.44
N HIS A 256 -24.38 -6.37 3.40
CA HIS A 256 -23.00 -6.84 3.19
C HIS A 256 -22.03 -5.67 3.02
N TRP A 257 -21.07 -5.54 3.94
CA TRP A 257 -20.08 -4.45 4.00
C TRP A 257 -19.47 -4.07 2.64
N THR A 258 -19.02 -5.04 1.82
CA THR A 258 -18.44 -4.71 0.51
C THR A 258 -19.42 -4.05 -0.46
N ARG A 259 -20.72 -4.33 -0.35
CA ARG A 259 -21.75 -3.68 -1.16
C ARG A 259 -22.05 -2.29 -0.65
N THR A 260 -22.07 -2.10 0.68
CA THR A 260 -22.20 -0.77 1.30
C THR A 260 -21.09 0.14 0.84
N ARG A 261 -19.82 -0.32 0.91
CA ARG A 261 -18.68 0.40 0.34
C ARG A 261 -18.83 0.70 -1.15
N ALA A 262 -19.21 -0.30 -1.95
CA ALA A 262 -19.39 -0.12 -3.39
C ALA A 262 -20.48 0.91 -3.74
N LEU A 263 -21.58 0.94 -2.99
CA LEU A 263 -22.62 1.95 -3.13
C LEU A 263 -22.05 3.34 -2.80
N GLY A 264 -21.34 3.45 -1.69
CA GLY A 264 -20.61 4.66 -1.30
C GLY A 264 -19.71 5.21 -2.39
N THR A 265 -18.82 4.36 -2.91
CA THR A 265 -17.92 4.70 -4.01
C THR A 265 -18.69 5.12 -5.26
N ALA A 266 -19.75 4.41 -5.63
CA ALA A 266 -20.57 4.77 -6.79
C ALA A 266 -21.25 6.14 -6.63
N LEU A 267 -21.75 6.46 -5.43
CA LEU A 267 -22.34 7.77 -5.13
C LEU A 267 -21.29 8.87 -5.14
N ARG A 268 -20.09 8.64 -4.59
CA ARG A 268 -18.97 9.58 -4.64
C ARG A 268 -18.52 9.86 -6.07
N MET A 269 -18.37 8.81 -6.89
CA MET A 269 -18.08 8.95 -8.33
C MET A 269 -19.15 9.80 -9.03
N ALA A 270 -20.43 9.53 -8.75
CA ALA A 270 -21.53 10.26 -9.36
C ALA A 270 -21.59 11.72 -8.91
N ALA A 271 -21.21 11.99 -7.66
CA ALA A 271 -21.13 13.33 -7.11
C ALA A 271 -20.01 14.17 -7.74
N LEU A 272 -18.81 13.60 -7.86
CA LEU A 272 -17.68 14.24 -8.55
C LEU A 272 -17.99 14.51 -10.03
N ALA A 273 -18.81 13.67 -10.66
CA ALA A 273 -19.26 13.85 -12.04
C ALA A 273 -20.47 14.81 -12.18
N GLY A 274 -21.04 15.31 -11.07
CA GLY A 274 -22.20 16.22 -11.07
C GLY A 274 -23.50 15.57 -11.54
N HIS A 275 -23.66 14.25 -11.37
CA HIS A 275 -24.87 13.56 -11.79
C HIS A 275 -26.04 13.81 -10.84
N ALA A 276 -27.02 14.60 -11.27
CA ALA A 276 -28.18 15.03 -10.46
C ALA A 276 -28.99 13.89 -9.81
N TRP A 277 -28.96 12.67 -10.35
CA TRP A 277 -29.64 11.52 -9.74
C TRP A 277 -28.99 11.07 -8.42
N ALA A 278 -27.72 11.43 -8.17
CA ALA A 278 -27.00 11.02 -6.97
C ALA A 278 -27.51 11.75 -5.72
N GLU A 279 -27.87 13.03 -5.83
CA GLU A 279 -28.34 13.87 -4.72
C GLU A 279 -29.47 13.22 -3.89
N PRO A 280 -30.60 12.78 -4.46
CA PRO A 280 -31.66 12.13 -3.68
C PRO A 280 -31.23 10.78 -3.08
N LEU A 281 -30.28 10.06 -3.71
CA LEU A 281 -29.77 8.80 -3.17
C LEU A 281 -28.81 9.03 -1.99
N ILE A 282 -27.94 10.03 -2.09
CA ILE A 282 -27.08 10.50 -0.99
C ILE A 282 -27.97 10.91 0.19
N ALA A 283 -28.96 11.78 -0.04
CA ALA A 283 -29.89 12.23 0.99
C ALA A 283 -30.62 11.06 1.68
N SER A 284 -31.07 10.06 0.92
CA SER A 284 -31.70 8.87 1.50
C SER A 284 -30.72 7.99 2.30
N SER A 285 -29.46 7.90 1.88
CA SER A 285 -28.44 7.07 2.52
C SER A 285 -27.91 7.70 3.81
N LEU A 286 -27.88 9.04 3.91
CA LEU A 286 -27.60 9.77 5.14
C LEU A 286 -28.64 9.52 6.26
N ALA A 287 -29.82 9.03 5.90
CA ALA A 287 -30.89 8.67 6.84
C ALA A 287 -30.93 7.16 7.17
N SER A 288 -29.97 6.37 6.68
CA SER A 288 -29.89 4.94 6.98
C SER A 288 -29.60 4.69 8.46
N GLU A 289 -30.08 3.58 9.02
CA GLU A 289 -29.67 3.11 10.35
C GLU A 289 -28.25 2.51 10.33
N ASP A 290 -27.76 2.10 9.16
CA ASP A 290 -26.40 1.59 8.96
C ASP A 290 -25.36 2.74 8.97
N VAL A 291 -24.49 2.76 9.98
CA VAL A 291 -23.38 3.71 10.15
C VAL A 291 -22.48 3.75 8.92
N ASP A 292 -22.12 2.61 8.34
CA ASP A 292 -21.20 2.54 7.21
C ASP A 292 -21.82 3.21 5.98
N GLN A 293 -23.14 3.01 5.79
CA GLN A 293 -23.87 3.66 4.71
C GLN A 293 -23.96 5.18 4.91
N ARG A 294 -24.18 5.65 6.15
CA ARG A 294 -24.19 7.09 6.45
C ARG A 294 -22.82 7.72 6.21
N LEU A 295 -21.75 7.09 6.68
CA LEU A 295 -20.37 7.57 6.50
C LEU A 295 -20.03 7.78 5.03
N LEU A 296 -20.26 6.75 4.21
CA LEU A 296 -19.96 6.82 2.79
C LEU A 296 -20.86 7.81 2.03
N ALA A 297 -22.12 7.97 2.47
CA ALA A 297 -23.00 9.00 1.93
C ALA A 297 -22.54 10.41 2.33
N ALA A 298 -21.99 10.59 3.53
CA ALA A 298 -21.42 11.84 4.00
C ALA A 298 -20.17 12.22 3.18
N GLU A 299 -19.31 11.25 2.85
CA GLU A 299 -18.20 11.46 1.91
C GLU A 299 -18.68 11.86 0.51
N ALA A 300 -19.70 11.18 -0.02
CA ALA A 300 -20.28 11.53 -1.31
C ALA A 300 -20.93 12.93 -1.31
N LEU A 301 -21.53 13.34 -0.19
CA LEU A 301 -22.07 14.69 -0.02
C LEU A 301 -20.95 15.74 0.00
N CYS A 302 -19.85 15.50 0.72
CA CYS A 302 -18.67 16.37 0.67
C CYS A 302 -18.16 16.53 -0.77
N ALA A 303 -18.03 15.42 -1.51
CA ALA A 303 -17.60 15.43 -2.90
C ALA A 303 -18.56 16.22 -3.81
N TRP A 304 -19.87 16.12 -3.59
CA TRP A 304 -20.90 16.92 -4.29
C TRP A 304 -20.66 18.43 -4.14
N HIS A 305 -20.11 18.84 -3.00
CA HIS A 305 -19.80 20.23 -2.66
C HIS A 305 -18.33 20.62 -2.92
N GLY A 306 -17.57 19.79 -3.65
CA GLY A 306 -16.19 20.09 -4.05
C GLY A 306 -15.12 19.75 -3.01
N ILE A 307 -15.48 19.03 -1.94
CA ILE A 307 -14.53 18.50 -0.96
C ILE A 307 -14.29 17.03 -1.30
N GLU A 308 -13.28 16.74 -2.13
CA GLU A 308 -13.07 15.39 -2.69
C GLU A 308 -12.80 14.32 -1.63
N ASP A 309 -11.99 14.65 -0.61
CA ASP A 309 -11.58 13.73 0.46
C ASP A 309 -11.34 14.50 1.76
N LEU A 310 -12.40 14.69 2.55
CA LEU A 310 -12.34 15.48 3.77
C LEU A 310 -11.37 14.90 4.82
N HIS A 311 -11.39 13.58 5.00
CA HIS A 311 -10.51 12.92 5.96
C HIS A 311 -9.05 13.12 5.57
N HIS A 312 -8.67 12.75 4.35
CA HIS A 312 -7.29 12.89 3.91
C HIS A 312 -6.82 14.35 3.95
N ALA A 313 -7.63 15.30 3.46
CA ALA A 313 -7.28 16.72 3.45
C ALA A 313 -6.93 17.26 4.84
N VAL A 314 -7.73 16.93 5.86
CA VAL A 314 -7.52 17.42 7.23
C VAL A 314 -6.24 16.87 7.85
N PHE A 315 -5.92 15.59 7.61
CA PHE A 315 -4.69 14.98 8.12
C PHE A 315 -3.45 15.49 7.38
N GLU A 316 -3.49 15.66 6.05
CA GLU A 316 -2.38 16.28 5.30
C GLU A 316 -2.12 17.71 5.77
N MET A 317 -3.18 18.50 6.02
CA MET A 317 -3.03 19.86 6.57
C MET A 317 -2.37 19.82 7.96
N ARG A 318 -2.81 18.92 8.84
CA ARG A 318 -2.20 18.77 10.17
C ARG A 318 -0.71 18.44 10.07
N ASP A 319 -0.32 17.57 9.16
CA ASP A 319 1.09 17.19 8.96
C ASP A 319 1.90 18.35 8.39
N ALA A 320 1.30 19.20 7.55
CA ALA A 320 1.96 20.35 6.95
C ALA A 320 2.17 21.53 7.93
N VAL A 321 1.17 21.86 8.76
CA VAL A 321 1.20 23.09 9.58
C VAL A 321 1.17 22.85 11.10
N GLY A 322 1.05 21.59 11.54
CA GLY A 322 0.85 21.25 12.95
C GLY A 322 -0.56 21.60 13.45
N PHE A 323 -0.94 21.08 14.61
CA PHE A 323 -2.28 21.26 15.18
C PHE A 323 -2.64 22.74 15.38
N ASP A 324 -1.71 23.54 15.91
CA ASP A 324 -1.96 24.96 16.16
C ASP A 324 -2.02 25.81 14.89
N GLY A 325 -1.45 25.32 13.79
CA GLY A 325 -1.51 25.96 12.47
C GLY A 325 -2.83 25.74 11.74
N LEU A 326 -3.65 24.77 12.16
CA LEU A 326 -4.96 24.51 11.57
C LEU A 326 -5.92 25.68 11.80
N SER A 327 -6.72 26.00 10.78
CA SER A 327 -7.87 26.89 10.94
C SER A 327 -8.88 26.28 11.92
N LYS A 328 -9.79 27.10 12.47
CA LYS A 328 -10.76 26.61 13.45
C LYS A 328 -11.64 25.47 12.89
N PRO A 329 -12.21 25.58 11.67
CA PRO A 329 -12.95 24.46 11.08
C PRO A 329 -12.11 23.20 10.86
N GLN A 330 -10.86 23.34 10.40
CA GLN A 330 -9.96 22.20 10.21
C GLN A 330 -9.65 21.49 11.52
N ARG A 331 -9.36 22.27 12.58
CA ARG A 331 -9.12 21.77 13.94
C ARG A 331 -10.35 21.04 14.47
N ASP A 332 -11.55 21.58 14.22
CA ASP A 332 -12.79 20.95 14.65
C ASP A 332 -13.01 19.58 14.03
N VAL A 333 -12.86 19.49 12.70
CA VAL A 333 -12.99 18.23 11.99
C VAL A 333 -11.90 17.23 12.42
N TYR A 334 -10.65 17.70 12.58
CA TYR A 334 -9.54 16.86 13.04
C TYR A 334 -9.79 16.26 14.43
N CYS A 335 -10.20 17.11 15.38
CA CYS A 335 -10.53 16.70 16.75
C CYS A 335 -11.60 15.61 16.76
N LEU A 336 -12.66 15.78 15.97
CA LEU A 336 -13.76 14.82 15.92
C LEU A 336 -13.35 13.50 15.24
N TYR A 337 -12.56 13.53 14.17
CA TYR A 337 -12.07 12.30 13.54
C TYR A 337 -11.16 11.49 14.47
N VAL A 338 -10.23 12.16 15.15
CA VAL A 338 -9.34 11.46 16.09
C VAL A 338 -10.13 10.94 17.28
N TRP A 339 -11.04 11.72 17.87
CA TRP A 339 -11.92 11.23 18.93
C TRP A 339 -12.69 9.97 18.48
N ASP A 340 -13.34 10.03 17.32
CA ASP A 340 -14.14 8.92 16.80
C ASP A 340 -13.31 7.66 16.59
N ALA A 341 -12.14 7.79 15.95
CA ALA A 341 -11.22 6.68 15.69
C ALA A 341 -10.68 6.06 16.99
N GLU A 342 -10.26 6.88 17.95
CA GLU A 342 -9.70 6.43 19.23
C GLU A 342 -10.75 5.68 20.06
N VAL A 343 -11.97 6.23 20.17
CA VAL A 343 -13.04 5.60 20.95
C VAL A 343 -13.54 4.31 20.30
N LYS A 344 -13.69 4.27 18.97
CA LYS A 344 -14.10 3.04 18.25
C LYS A 344 -13.03 1.95 18.29
N THR A 345 -11.75 2.31 18.42
CA THR A 345 -10.63 1.35 18.45
C THR A 345 -10.33 0.83 19.86
N GLY A 346 -10.23 1.71 20.84
CA GLY A 346 -9.82 1.35 22.21
C GLY A 346 -10.59 2.05 23.33
N GLY A 347 -11.69 2.74 22.98
CA GLY A 347 -12.52 3.46 23.94
C GLY A 347 -11.93 4.78 24.41
N ILE A 348 -12.68 5.45 25.27
CA ILE A 348 -12.35 6.76 25.84
C ILE A 348 -10.99 6.78 26.55
N ALA A 349 -10.60 5.66 27.18
CA ALA A 349 -9.30 5.54 27.82
C ALA A 349 -8.14 5.67 26.80
N GLN A 350 -8.30 5.14 25.59
CA GLN A 350 -7.27 5.24 24.54
C GLN A 350 -7.09 6.70 24.12
N PHE A 351 -8.20 7.43 23.91
CA PHE A 351 -8.16 8.85 23.58
C PHE A 351 -7.37 9.68 24.62
N PHE A 352 -7.70 9.54 25.91
CA PHE A 352 -6.98 10.27 26.97
C PHE A 352 -5.53 9.79 27.14
N GLY A 353 -5.23 8.53 26.80
CA GLY A 353 -3.89 7.98 26.87
C GLY A 353 -2.94 8.51 25.80
N ASN A 354 -3.46 9.14 24.74
CA ASN A 354 -2.72 9.65 23.59
C ASN A 354 -2.59 11.18 23.61
N ASP A 355 -1.77 11.73 22.72
CA ASP A 355 -1.44 13.17 22.64
C ASP A 355 -2.69 14.06 22.55
N LEU A 356 -3.67 13.67 21.71
CA LEU A 356 -4.87 14.49 21.52
C LEU A 356 -5.77 14.57 22.76
N GLY A 357 -5.57 13.68 23.75
CA GLY A 357 -6.19 13.79 25.06
C GLY A 357 -5.88 15.12 25.77
N GLY A 358 -4.79 15.82 25.38
CA GLY A 358 -4.42 17.13 25.90
C GLY A 358 -5.23 18.28 25.33
N HIS A 359 -5.97 18.04 24.25
CA HIS A 359 -6.80 19.02 23.56
C HIS A 359 -8.29 18.88 23.92
N ALA A 360 -8.60 18.44 25.14
CA ALA A 360 -9.97 18.14 25.54
C ALA A 360 -10.93 19.35 25.41
N ARG A 361 -10.42 20.57 25.64
CA ARG A 361 -11.22 21.80 25.44
C ARG A 361 -11.56 22.02 23.97
N ASP A 362 -10.61 21.77 23.06
CA ASP A 362 -10.85 21.88 21.63
C ASP A 362 -11.90 20.85 21.20
N VAL A 363 -11.77 19.59 21.62
CA VAL A 363 -12.73 18.51 21.28
C VAL A 363 -14.15 18.87 21.75
N GLN A 364 -14.31 19.36 22.97
CA GLN A 364 -15.61 19.82 23.45
C GLN A 364 -16.17 20.95 22.58
N ALA A 365 -15.36 21.96 22.26
CA ALA A 365 -15.76 23.06 21.40
C ALA A 365 -16.12 22.59 19.98
N SER A 366 -15.49 21.52 19.48
CA SER A 366 -15.80 20.91 18.19
C SER A 366 -17.15 20.21 18.20
N PHE A 367 -17.50 19.47 19.27
CA PHE A 367 -18.86 18.91 19.42
C PHE A 367 -19.93 20.00 19.42
N ASP A 368 -19.68 21.09 20.14
CA ASP A 368 -20.60 22.23 20.19
C ASP A 368 -20.73 22.90 18.80
N ALA A 369 -19.62 23.03 18.07
CA ALA A 369 -19.59 23.65 16.74
C ALA A 369 -20.37 22.86 15.67
N VAL A 370 -20.31 21.53 15.71
CA VAL A 370 -21.05 20.66 14.78
C VAL A 370 -22.48 20.34 15.26
N GLY A 371 -22.82 20.70 16.51
CA GLY A 371 -24.13 20.44 17.10
C GLY A 371 -24.33 19.01 17.61
N ALA A 372 -23.25 18.27 17.88
CA ALA A 372 -23.27 16.90 18.37
C ALA A 372 -23.49 16.85 19.90
N GLY A 373 -24.73 17.14 20.30
CA GLY A 373 -25.07 17.36 21.70
C GLY A 373 -25.01 16.11 22.58
N ALA A 374 -25.33 14.92 22.07
CA ALA A 374 -25.24 13.68 22.85
C ALA A 374 -23.79 13.23 23.03
N ALA A 375 -23.01 13.22 21.95
CA ALA A 375 -21.58 12.93 21.97
C ALA A 375 -20.82 13.93 22.87
N GLY A 376 -21.12 15.22 22.76
CA GLY A 376 -20.55 16.25 23.64
C GLY A 376 -20.85 16.00 25.13
N ARG A 377 -22.08 15.59 25.48
CA ARG A 377 -22.40 15.21 26.87
C ARG A 377 -21.63 13.98 27.35
N ILE A 378 -21.46 12.98 26.50
CA ILE A 378 -20.64 11.80 26.81
C ILE A 378 -19.19 12.22 27.07
N PHE A 379 -18.64 13.09 26.21
CA PHE A 379 -17.30 13.64 26.37
C PHE A 379 -17.14 14.43 27.68
N GLN A 380 -18.11 15.28 28.03
CA GLN A 380 -18.11 16.02 29.30
C GLN A 380 -18.12 15.09 30.53
N LYS A 381 -18.98 14.05 30.52
CA LYS A 381 -18.99 13.04 31.59
C LYS A 381 -17.64 12.35 31.71
N ALA A 382 -17.01 12.04 30.58
CA ALA A 382 -15.69 11.42 30.54
C ALA A 382 -14.61 12.34 31.15
N CYS A 383 -14.60 13.63 30.78
CA CYS A 383 -13.68 14.62 31.32
C CYS A 383 -13.88 14.88 32.82
N ALA A 384 -15.12 14.80 33.31
CA ALA A 384 -15.45 15.03 34.72
C ALA A 384 -14.78 14.03 35.67
N ALA A 385 -14.36 12.85 35.17
CA ALA A 385 -13.60 11.88 35.94
C ALA A 385 -12.27 12.46 36.47
N PHE A 386 -11.65 13.38 35.74
CA PHE A 386 -10.40 14.06 36.16
C PHE A 386 -10.63 15.18 37.18
N GLY A 387 -11.88 15.46 37.56
CA GLY A 387 -12.25 16.53 38.47
C GLY A 387 -12.51 17.88 37.79
N PRO A 388 -12.68 18.96 38.57
CA PRO A 388 -13.17 20.26 38.07
C PRO A 388 -12.28 20.93 37.02
N SER A 389 -10.98 20.60 37.02
CA SER A 389 -10.01 21.15 36.07
C SER A 389 -10.00 20.39 34.73
N GLY A 390 -10.66 19.25 34.65
CA GLY A 390 -10.60 18.35 33.50
C GLY A 390 -9.27 17.61 33.38
N PRO A 391 -9.06 16.86 32.28
CA PRO A 391 -7.81 16.15 32.02
C PRO A 391 -6.63 17.12 31.90
N PRO A 392 -5.46 16.80 32.47
CA PRO A 392 -4.22 17.57 32.25
C PRO A 392 -3.86 17.64 30.75
N GLU A 393 -3.29 18.76 30.31
CA GLU A 393 -2.83 18.94 28.92
C GLU A 393 -1.54 18.14 28.65
N ASP A 394 -0.62 18.09 29.61
CA ASP A 394 0.60 17.28 29.53
C ASP A 394 0.27 15.78 29.54
N LEU A 395 0.88 15.03 28.61
CA LEU A 395 0.63 13.60 28.44
C LEU A 395 1.01 12.80 29.69
N THR A 396 2.16 13.11 30.31
CA THR A 396 2.68 12.35 31.46
C THR A 396 1.78 12.56 32.66
N ASP A 397 1.43 13.83 32.95
CA ASP A 397 0.53 14.17 34.05
C ASP A 397 -0.86 13.55 33.85
N ARG A 398 -1.37 13.54 32.61
CA ARG A 398 -2.66 12.93 32.27
C ARG A 398 -2.64 11.41 32.45
N GLN A 399 -1.59 10.72 31.97
CA GLN A 399 -1.45 9.28 32.15
C GLN A 399 -1.31 8.90 33.64
N LEU A 400 -0.60 9.69 34.45
CA LEU A 400 -0.53 9.50 35.90
C LEU A 400 -1.90 9.69 36.57
N ALA A 401 -2.66 10.70 36.16
CA ALA A 401 -4.02 10.89 36.64
C ALA A 401 -4.92 9.70 36.25
N MET A 402 -4.80 9.19 35.02
CA MET A 402 -5.56 8.02 34.56
C MET A 402 -5.28 6.76 35.36
N LEU A 403 -4.03 6.51 35.79
CA LEU A 403 -3.71 5.38 36.67
C LEU A 403 -4.50 5.45 37.99
N SER A 404 -4.64 6.66 38.55
CA SER A 404 -5.43 6.88 39.77
C SER A 404 -6.94 6.68 39.54
N LEU A 405 -7.44 6.99 38.34
CA LEU A 405 -8.85 6.79 37.95
C LEU A 405 -9.21 5.33 37.65
N ALA A 406 -8.22 4.51 37.25
CA ALA A 406 -8.43 3.08 37.06
C ALA A 406 -8.75 2.38 38.39
N GLU A 407 -8.18 2.86 39.50
CA GLU A 407 -8.44 2.33 40.84
C GLU A 407 -9.86 2.64 41.35
N THR A 408 -10.50 3.68 40.82
CA THR A 408 -11.84 4.13 41.23
C THR A 408 -12.99 3.57 40.38
N GLN A 409 -12.71 2.65 39.44
CA GLN A 409 -13.69 2.04 38.51
C GLN A 409 -14.45 3.08 37.68
N THR A 410 -13.73 3.90 36.93
CA THR A 410 -14.35 4.92 36.06
C THR A 410 -15.22 4.28 34.96
N ASP A 411 -16.45 4.78 34.77
CA ASP A 411 -17.46 4.29 33.82
C ASP A 411 -17.15 4.55 32.32
N TRP A 412 -15.89 4.80 31.96
CA TRP A 412 -15.49 5.11 30.58
C TRP A 412 -15.82 3.99 29.59
N LYS A 413 -15.90 2.74 30.03
CA LYS A 413 -16.32 1.63 29.17
C LYS A 413 -17.78 1.78 28.73
N ASP A 414 -18.67 2.12 29.67
CA ASP A 414 -20.10 2.27 29.39
C ASP A 414 -20.35 3.52 28.54
N LEU A 415 -19.64 4.61 28.83
CA LEU A 415 -19.66 5.83 28.00
C LEU A 415 -19.13 5.57 26.58
N SER A 416 -18.08 4.75 26.43
CA SER A 416 -17.58 4.36 25.10
C SER A 416 -18.66 3.58 24.34
N GLN A 417 -19.34 2.65 25.02
CA GLN A 417 -20.42 1.89 24.42
C GLN A 417 -21.62 2.77 24.05
N GLU A 418 -21.96 3.76 24.88
CA GLU A 418 -22.99 4.78 24.60
C GLU A 418 -22.61 5.57 23.34
N TYR A 419 -21.37 6.05 23.23
CA TYR A 419 -20.88 6.77 22.05
C TYR A 419 -20.90 5.92 20.79
N ILE A 420 -20.48 4.65 20.86
CA ILE A 420 -20.42 3.73 19.71
C ILE A 420 -21.82 3.45 19.13
N THR A 421 -22.90 3.65 19.89
CA THR A 421 -24.27 3.60 19.33
C THR A 421 -24.57 4.74 18.35
N ASP A 422 -23.65 5.68 18.20
CA ASP A 422 -23.68 6.84 17.30
C ASP A 422 -24.96 7.69 17.46
N PRO A 423 -25.16 8.28 18.65
CA PRO A 423 -26.43 8.93 19.00
C PRO A 423 -26.72 10.22 18.21
N ASP A 424 -25.71 10.82 17.56
CA ASP A 424 -25.83 12.08 16.82
C ASP A 424 -25.61 11.92 15.30
N HIS A 425 -25.24 10.72 14.83
CA HIS A 425 -24.78 10.49 13.44
C HIS A 425 -23.60 11.42 13.09
N ILE A 426 -22.52 11.29 13.88
CA ILE A 426 -21.43 12.28 13.92
C ILE A 426 -20.81 12.52 12.54
N GLU A 427 -20.69 11.47 11.71
CA GLU A 427 -20.18 11.54 10.34
C GLU A 427 -20.99 12.49 9.45
N VAL A 428 -22.32 12.52 9.64
CA VAL A 428 -23.21 13.41 8.89
C VAL A 428 -23.05 14.86 9.35
N LEU A 429 -22.87 15.07 10.65
CA LEU A 429 -22.65 16.41 11.22
C LEU A 429 -21.31 16.99 10.80
N ILE A 430 -20.24 16.18 10.84
CA ILE A 430 -18.90 16.55 10.35
C ILE A 430 -18.97 16.99 8.89
N ALA A 431 -19.61 16.19 8.02
CA ALA A 431 -19.72 16.52 6.60
C ALA A 431 -20.48 17.83 6.37
N LYS A 432 -21.63 18.02 7.02
CA LYS A 432 -22.42 19.27 6.91
C LYS A 432 -21.62 20.49 7.39
N TYR A 433 -20.89 20.36 8.49
CA TYR A 433 -20.05 21.42 9.02
C TYR A 433 -18.90 21.76 8.08
N ALA A 434 -18.24 20.76 7.48
CA ALA A 434 -17.20 20.97 6.50
C ALA A 434 -17.74 21.68 5.24
N ILE A 435 -18.92 21.30 4.77
CA ILE A 435 -19.59 21.94 3.62
C ILE A 435 -19.92 23.41 3.92
N SER A 436 -20.40 23.74 5.12
CA SER A 436 -20.66 25.14 5.49
C SER A 436 -19.38 25.99 5.59
N HIS A 437 -18.22 25.35 5.74
CA HIS A 437 -16.90 25.97 5.80
C HIS A 437 -16.01 25.52 4.62
N ARG A 438 -16.60 25.26 3.45
CA ARG A 438 -15.90 24.58 2.34
C ARG A 438 -14.56 25.22 1.97
N ASP A 439 -14.45 26.53 2.05
CA ASP A 439 -13.24 27.27 1.65
C ASP A 439 -12.03 26.94 2.53
N ASP A 440 -12.23 26.38 3.74
CA ASP A 440 -11.18 25.85 4.61
C ASP A 440 -10.69 24.45 4.17
N PHE A 441 -11.44 23.75 3.31
CA PHE A 441 -11.18 22.34 2.94
C PHE A 441 -10.95 22.11 1.45
N VAL A 442 -11.30 23.08 0.60
CA VAL A 442 -11.01 23.02 -0.84
C VAL A 442 -9.53 23.36 -1.05
N TRP A 443 -8.70 22.33 -1.10
CA TRP A 443 -7.28 22.47 -1.43
C TRP A 443 -7.02 22.05 -2.89
N SER A 444 -6.28 22.86 -3.64
CA SER A 444 -5.73 22.48 -4.95
C SER A 444 -4.35 21.86 -4.72
N ARG A 445 -4.20 20.59 -5.09
CA ARG A 445 -2.91 19.90 -5.19
C ARG A 445 -1.96 20.57 -6.21
N ASP A 446 -2.48 21.46 -7.07
CA ASP A 446 -1.75 22.04 -8.21
C ASP A 446 -0.78 23.18 -7.81
N ALA A 447 -0.58 23.44 -6.52
CA ALA A 447 0.37 24.47 -6.08
C ALA A 447 1.84 23.99 -6.08
N ASN A 448 2.12 22.71 -6.37
CA ASN A 448 3.46 22.13 -6.24
C ASN A 448 3.89 21.13 -7.34
N ASP A 449 3.21 21.07 -8.49
CA ASP A 449 3.69 20.36 -9.69
C ASP A 449 4.31 21.31 -10.73
#